data_AF-A0A2A2TA14-F1
#
_entry.id   AF-A0A2A2TA14-F1
#
_cell.length_a   1.000
_cell.length_b   1.000
_cell.length_c   1.000
_cell.angle_alpha   90.00
_cell.angle_beta   90.00
_cell.angle_gamma   90.00
#
_symmetry.space_group_name_H-M   'P 1'
#
loop_
_entity.id
_entity.type
_entity.pdbx_description
1 polymer ?
#
loop_
_entity_poly.entity_id
_entity_poly.type
_entity_poly.pdbx_seq_one_letter_code
_entity_poly.pdbx_strand_id
1 'polypeptide(L)'
;MHGQLPYLRDFHVQSLQDCLYTQVRRGVGTTVLAEKICGAAAERGYNLQRVADLCRRVNLNGRSMGIALSSCTVPVRMLPTFELGANEMEVGIGIHGEPGRKRMDLKPANEIASMLALSILEDGAYKRILREWDADKGKWFDLELVNQSLKKGDRVLAFVNGMGGTPISELYIIYRKLAEICANRGIQIVRNLIGSYITSLEMQGCSITLLKLDDEMIELWDAPVKTPSWRWGV
;
A
#
# COMPACT_ATOMS: atom_id res chain seq x y z
N MET A 1 31.77 -18.06 -0.88
CA MET A 1 31.40 -16.82 -0.17
C MET A 1 30.05 -16.37 -0.70
N HIS A 2 28.96 -16.80 -0.07
CA HIS A 2 27.61 -16.34 -0.42
C HIS A 2 27.26 -15.18 0.51
N GLY A 3 27.25 -13.96 -0.04
CA GLY A 3 26.78 -12.79 0.68
C GLY A 3 25.29 -12.95 0.98
N GLN A 4 24.94 -12.94 2.26
CA GLN A 4 23.56 -12.84 2.70
C GLN A 4 23.04 -11.43 2.34
N LEU A 5 22.04 -11.38 1.47
CA LEU A 5 21.39 -10.14 1.04
C LEU A 5 20.70 -9.46 2.24
N PRO A 6 20.78 -8.12 2.37
CA PRO A 6 19.97 -7.39 3.35
C PRO A 6 18.48 -7.54 3.00
N TYR A 7 17.73 -8.22 3.87
CA TYR A 7 16.28 -8.38 3.74
C TYR A 7 15.58 -7.09 4.23
N LEU A 8 14.88 -6.39 3.34
CA LEU A 8 13.99 -5.27 3.67
C LEU A 8 12.62 -5.83 4.11
N ARG A 9 12.13 -5.39 5.27
CA ARG A 9 10.82 -5.80 5.83
C ARG A 9 9.81 -4.65 5.78
N ASP A 10 8.57 -5.02 5.46
CA ASP A 10 7.29 -4.36 5.77
C ASP A 10 6.86 -3.08 5.02
N PHE A 11 5.73 -3.15 4.30
CA PHE A 11 5.04 -2.09 3.52
C PHE A 11 3.56 -1.84 3.96
N HIS A 12 3.36 -1.72 5.25
CA HIS A 12 2.22 -1.25 6.07
C HIS A 12 0.85 -0.73 5.49
N VAL A 13 -0.25 -1.49 5.73
CA VAL A 13 -1.70 -1.20 5.85
C VAL A 13 -1.92 -0.79 7.29
N GLN A 14 -2.79 0.18 7.49
CA GLN A 14 -3.35 0.44 8.80
C GLN A 14 -4.33 -0.65 9.27
N SER A 15 -3.99 -1.42 10.30
CA SER A 15 -4.91 -2.38 10.95
C SER A 15 -4.87 -2.30 12.49
N LEU A 16 -6.04 -2.54 13.09
CA LEU A 16 -6.47 -2.52 14.50
C LEU A 16 -5.87 -1.44 15.43
N GLN A 17 -6.76 -0.68 16.08
CA GLN A 17 -6.42 0.30 17.11
C GLN A 17 -6.38 -0.33 18.53
N ASP A 18 -6.90 -1.55 18.72
CA ASP A 18 -7.13 -2.16 20.04
C ASP A 18 -6.57 -3.58 20.19
N CYS A 19 -5.35 -3.86 19.72
CA CYS A 19 -4.61 -5.02 20.23
C CYS A 19 -3.68 -4.56 21.35
N LEU A 20 -3.94 -5.02 22.57
CA LEU A 20 -3.12 -4.79 23.77
C LEU A 20 -1.66 -5.24 23.62
N TYR A 21 -1.31 -5.91 22.52
CA TYR A 21 0.03 -6.31 22.15
C TYR A 21 0.24 -6.04 20.64
N THR A 22 0.97 -4.97 20.31
CA THR A 22 1.44 -4.53 18.97
C THR A 22 0.41 -4.05 17.93
N GLN A 23 0.46 -2.74 17.63
CA GLN A 23 -0.04 -2.15 16.37
C GLN A 23 0.87 -2.57 15.20
N VAL A 24 0.70 -3.77 14.64
CA VAL A 24 1.43 -4.20 13.44
C VAL A 24 0.67 -3.70 12.21
N ARG A 25 1.26 -2.76 11.48
CA ARG A 25 0.77 -2.38 10.13
C ARG A 25 1.26 -3.44 9.11
N ARG A 26 0.54 -3.73 8.01
CA ARG A 26 0.83 -4.88 7.09
C ARG A 26 1.37 -4.54 5.68
N GLY A 27 2.29 -5.27 5.07
CA GLY A 27 2.68 -5.06 3.66
C GLY A 27 1.52 -5.05 2.63
N VAL A 28 1.22 -3.97 1.91
CA VAL A 28 0.24 -3.94 0.78
C VAL A 28 0.71 -3.06 -0.40
N GLY A 29 -0.11 -2.10 -0.87
CA GLY A 29 0.09 -1.34 -2.10
C GLY A 29 1.42 -0.61 -2.20
N THR A 30 1.98 -0.14 -1.08
CA THR A 30 3.29 0.53 -1.07
C THR A 30 4.41 -0.39 -1.61
N THR A 31 4.29 -1.71 -1.47
CA THR A 31 5.27 -2.68 -2.00
C THR A 31 5.45 -2.51 -3.51
N VAL A 32 4.36 -2.52 -4.28
CA VAL A 32 4.43 -2.40 -5.76
C VAL A 32 5.02 -1.06 -6.18
N LEU A 33 4.71 0.02 -5.44
CA LEU A 33 5.27 1.34 -5.71
C LEU A 33 6.78 1.37 -5.42
N ALA A 34 7.22 0.75 -4.32
CA ALA A 34 8.62 0.65 -3.97
C ALA A 34 9.39 -0.22 -4.95
N GLU A 35 8.85 -1.36 -5.37
CA GLU A 35 9.45 -2.21 -6.41
C GLU A 35 9.68 -1.44 -7.70
N LYS A 36 8.70 -0.65 -8.15
CA LYS A 36 8.84 0.18 -9.35
C LYS A 36 9.91 1.27 -9.18
N ILE A 37 9.83 2.06 -8.11
CA ILE A 37 10.73 3.21 -7.88
C ILE A 37 12.17 2.74 -7.64
N CYS A 38 12.35 1.72 -6.80
CA CYS A 38 13.66 1.15 -6.49
C CYS A 38 14.22 0.37 -7.68
N GLY A 39 13.38 -0.35 -8.43
CA GLY A 39 13.79 -1.02 -9.66
C GLY A 39 14.32 -0.04 -10.71
N ALA A 40 13.64 1.09 -10.91
CA ALA A 40 14.13 2.16 -11.78
C ALA A 40 15.46 2.76 -11.29
N ALA A 41 15.64 2.91 -9.98
CA ALA A 41 16.88 3.42 -9.42
C ALA A 41 18.05 2.44 -9.62
N ALA A 42 17.79 1.15 -9.40
CA ALA A 42 18.76 0.09 -9.66
C ALA A 42 19.16 0.04 -11.15
N GLU A 43 18.19 0.15 -12.06
CA GLU A 43 18.45 0.22 -13.51
C GLU A 43 19.31 1.44 -13.89
N ARG A 44 19.13 2.58 -13.21
CA ARG A 44 19.98 3.78 -13.34
C ARG A 44 21.39 3.62 -12.73
N GLY A 45 21.73 2.45 -12.18
CA GLY A 45 23.03 2.16 -11.59
C GLY A 45 23.21 2.65 -10.16
N TYR A 46 22.13 2.88 -9.41
CA TYR A 46 22.25 3.17 -7.97
C TYR A 46 22.88 1.95 -7.27
N ASN A 47 23.83 2.21 -6.37
CA ASN A 47 24.39 1.14 -5.54
C ASN A 47 23.36 0.63 -4.52
N LEU A 48 23.63 -0.53 -3.94
CA LEU A 48 22.73 -1.21 -3.00
C LEU A 48 22.30 -0.30 -1.83
N GLN A 49 23.23 0.46 -1.25
CA GLN A 49 22.93 1.36 -0.14
C GLN A 49 21.92 2.44 -0.55
N ARG A 50 22.13 3.09 -1.70
CA ARG A 50 21.21 4.13 -2.21
C ARG A 50 19.83 3.56 -2.54
N VAL A 51 19.76 2.34 -3.06
CA VAL A 51 18.47 1.66 -3.32
C VAL A 51 17.76 1.34 -1.99
N ALA A 52 18.49 0.86 -0.98
CA ALA A 52 17.94 0.61 0.34
C ALA A 52 17.44 1.90 1.00
N ASP A 53 18.21 2.99 0.94
CA ASP A 53 17.83 4.31 1.46
C ASP A 53 16.56 4.85 0.78
N LEU A 54 16.47 4.72 -0.55
CA LEU A 54 15.30 5.07 -1.33
C LEU A 54 14.08 4.22 -0.93
N CYS A 55 14.25 2.91 -0.78
CA CYS A 55 13.19 2.02 -0.34
C CYS A 55 12.66 2.39 1.05
N ARG A 56 13.54 2.75 2.00
CA ARG A 56 13.14 3.28 3.31
C ARG A 56 12.32 4.55 3.18
N ARG A 57 12.73 5.49 2.30
CA ARG A 57 11.93 6.69 2.04
C ARG A 57 10.55 6.36 1.48
N VAL A 58 10.44 5.44 0.51
CA VAL A 58 9.12 5.03 -0.02
C VAL A 58 8.25 4.41 1.07
N ASN A 59 8.80 3.51 1.89
CA ASN A 59 8.09 2.88 3.00
C ASN A 59 7.65 3.90 4.08
N LEU A 60 8.44 4.94 4.31
CA LEU A 60 8.10 6.03 5.24
C LEU A 60 7.00 6.96 4.71
N ASN A 61 6.80 7.02 3.40
CA ASN A 61 5.89 7.98 2.78
C ASN A 61 4.60 7.33 2.23
N GLY A 62 4.52 5.99 2.23
CA GLY A 62 3.36 5.23 1.79
C GLY A 62 2.39 4.92 2.92
N ARG A 63 1.09 5.04 2.65
CA ARG A 63 -0.01 4.72 3.57
C ARG A 63 -1.12 4.04 2.80
N SER A 64 -1.68 2.96 3.36
CA SER A 64 -2.69 2.15 2.68
C SER A 64 -3.85 1.75 3.59
N MET A 65 -5.04 1.66 3.01
CA MET A 65 -6.24 1.11 3.64
C MET A 65 -7.04 0.32 2.60
N GLY A 66 -7.62 -0.80 2.98
CA GLY A 66 -8.43 -1.64 2.10
C GLY A 66 -9.74 -2.09 2.73
N ILE A 67 -10.62 -2.63 1.90
CA ILE A 67 -11.86 -3.28 2.29
C ILE A 67 -12.01 -4.62 1.55
N ALA A 68 -12.79 -5.52 2.15
CA ALA A 68 -13.33 -6.70 1.48
C ALA A 68 -14.87 -6.68 1.50
N LEU A 69 -15.46 -7.09 0.38
CA LEU A 69 -16.90 -7.32 0.18
C LEU A 69 -17.23 -8.82 0.10
N SER A 70 -16.21 -9.64 -0.12
CA SER A 70 -16.29 -11.09 -0.02
C SER A 70 -14.99 -11.63 0.58
N SER A 71 -15.00 -12.89 1.02
CA SER A 71 -13.75 -13.60 1.28
C SER A 71 -13.11 -14.10 -0.02
N CYS A 72 -11.93 -14.69 0.11
CA CYS A 72 -11.29 -15.51 -0.92
C CYS A 72 -11.19 -16.97 -0.46
N THR A 73 -11.10 -17.86 -1.45
CA THR A 73 -11.08 -19.30 -1.26
C THR A 73 -9.71 -19.84 -1.66
N VAL A 74 -8.94 -20.30 -0.69
CA VAL A 74 -7.67 -20.95 -0.98
C VAL A 74 -7.96 -22.31 -1.65
N PRO A 75 -7.42 -22.60 -2.85
CA PRO A 75 -7.83 -23.79 -3.63
C PRO A 75 -7.72 -25.12 -2.89
N VAL A 76 -6.69 -25.28 -2.04
CA VAL A 76 -6.47 -26.51 -1.27
C VAL A 76 -7.48 -26.68 -0.13
N ARG A 77 -7.95 -25.56 0.46
CA ARG A 77 -8.88 -25.58 1.58
C ARG A 77 -10.33 -25.73 1.13
N MET A 78 -10.65 -25.28 -0.10
CA MET A 78 -11.99 -25.30 -0.71
C MET A 78 -13.09 -24.62 0.13
N LEU A 79 -12.69 -23.81 1.12
CA LEU A 79 -13.58 -23.05 1.99
C LEU A 79 -13.11 -21.59 2.03
N PRO A 80 -14.05 -20.64 2.18
CA PRO A 80 -13.71 -19.23 2.40
C PRO A 80 -12.73 -19.06 3.57
N THR A 81 -11.81 -18.10 3.43
CA THR A 81 -10.83 -17.79 4.47
C THR A 81 -11.48 -17.18 5.72
N PHE A 82 -12.60 -16.50 5.53
CA PHE A 82 -13.49 -15.97 6.57
C PHE A 82 -14.92 -15.87 6.04
N GLU A 83 -15.90 -15.74 6.94
CA GLU A 83 -17.30 -15.51 6.57
C GLU A 83 -17.67 -14.04 6.67
N LEU A 84 -18.49 -13.57 5.73
CA LEU A 84 -19.04 -12.23 5.64
C LEU A 84 -20.46 -12.33 5.08
N GLY A 85 -21.43 -11.65 5.71
CA GLY A 85 -22.81 -11.62 5.24
C GLY A 85 -22.96 -10.92 3.89
N ALA A 86 -24.05 -11.19 3.18
CA ALA A 86 -24.29 -10.65 1.84
C ALA A 86 -24.32 -9.11 1.75
N ASN A 87 -24.64 -8.43 2.87
CA ASN A 87 -24.65 -6.97 2.99
C ASN A 87 -23.62 -6.48 4.01
N GLU A 88 -22.57 -7.24 4.27
CA GLU A 88 -21.48 -6.83 5.15
C GLU A 88 -20.21 -6.51 4.36
N MET A 89 -19.37 -5.65 4.93
CA MET A 89 -18.02 -5.37 4.45
C MET A 89 -17.03 -5.42 5.61
N GLU A 90 -15.81 -5.86 5.34
CA GLU A 90 -14.69 -5.88 6.29
C GLU A 90 -13.75 -4.72 5.97
N VAL A 91 -13.64 -3.75 6.88
CA VAL A 91 -12.78 -2.58 6.72
C VAL A 91 -11.40 -2.85 7.31
N GLY A 92 -10.36 -2.59 6.53
CA GLY A 92 -8.96 -2.78 6.91
C GLY A 92 -8.46 -4.21 6.74
N ILE A 93 -9.09 -5.02 5.89
CA ILE A 93 -8.68 -6.40 5.56
C ILE A 93 -7.22 -6.46 5.08
N GLY A 94 -6.52 -7.56 5.36
CA GLY A 94 -5.24 -7.88 4.75
C GLY A 94 -5.37 -8.72 3.48
N ILE A 95 -4.28 -8.86 2.72
CA ILE A 95 -4.26 -9.56 1.43
C ILE A 95 -4.32 -11.09 1.56
N HIS A 96 -4.23 -11.65 2.77
CA HIS A 96 -4.44 -13.07 3.01
C HIS A 96 -5.77 -13.33 3.73
N GLY A 97 -6.68 -12.36 3.75
CA GLY A 97 -7.95 -12.47 4.45
C GLY A 97 -7.82 -12.35 5.97
N GLU A 98 -6.70 -11.82 6.49
CA GLU A 98 -6.55 -11.63 7.92
C GLU A 98 -7.49 -10.49 8.40
N PRO A 99 -8.15 -10.65 9.57
CA PRO A 99 -9.22 -9.75 10.01
C PRO A 99 -8.86 -8.26 9.91
N GLY A 100 -9.88 -7.47 9.60
CA GLY A 100 -9.76 -6.03 9.51
C GLY A 100 -9.87 -5.35 10.87
N ARG A 101 -10.09 -4.03 10.81
CA ARG A 101 -10.41 -3.20 11.97
C ARG A 101 -11.84 -3.45 12.45
N LYS A 102 -12.77 -3.62 11.52
CA LYS A 102 -14.20 -3.64 11.81
C LYS A 102 -15.00 -4.23 10.66
N ARG A 103 -16.01 -5.04 11.00
CA ARG A 103 -17.12 -5.41 10.12
C ARG A 103 -18.28 -4.44 10.27
N MET A 104 -18.96 -4.15 9.18
CA MET A 104 -20.15 -3.31 9.18
C MET A 104 -21.00 -3.54 7.94
N ASP A 105 -22.21 -3.00 7.93
CA ASP A 105 -23.09 -3.01 6.77
C ASP A 105 -22.42 -2.34 5.55
N LEU A 106 -22.67 -2.92 4.38
CA LEU A 106 -22.25 -2.43 3.08
C LEU A 106 -22.72 -0.99 2.89
N LYS A 107 -21.82 -0.14 2.40
CA LYS A 107 -22.09 1.27 2.11
C LYS A 107 -22.03 1.56 0.62
N PRO A 108 -22.68 2.65 0.15
CA PRO A 108 -22.49 3.14 -1.20
C PRO A 108 -21.00 3.37 -1.52
N ALA A 109 -20.59 3.14 -2.77
CA ALA A 109 -19.18 3.22 -3.18
C ALA A 109 -18.51 4.57 -2.84
N ASN A 110 -19.25 5.69 -2.91
CA ASN A 110 -18.73 7.00 -2.53
C ASN A 110 -18.40 7.09 -1.03
N GLU A 111 -19.21 6.46 -0.17
CA GLU A 111 -18.97 6.42 1.27
C GLU A 111 -17.78 5.51 1.57
N ILE A 112 -17.68 4.34 0.93
CA ILE A 112 -16.53 3.44 1.05
C ILE A 112 -15.23 4.16 0.67
N ALA A 113 -15.21 4.81 -0.51
CA ALA A 113 -14.03 5.56 -0.96
C ALA A 113 -13.67 6.68 0.02
N SER A 114 -14.67 7.36 0.60
CA SER A 114 -14.46 8.41 1.61
C SER A 114 -13.85 7.84 2.88
N MET A 115 -14.38 6.73 3.40
CA MET A 115 -13.85 6.06 4.58
C MET A 115 -12.39 5.63 4.40
N LEU A 116 -12.07 5.04 3.24
CA LEU A 116 -10.70 4.63 2.90
C LEU A 116 -9.75 5.83 2.81
N ALA A 117 -10.15 6.87 2.06
CA ALA A 117 -9.32 8.06 1.87
C ALA A 117 -9.08 8.81 3.19
N LEU A 118 -10.12 9.02 3.99
CA LEU A 118 -10.02 9.71 5.27
C LEU A 118 -9.17 8.93 6.28
N SER A 119 -9.30 7.59 6.32
CA SER A 119 -8.43 6.75 7.15
C SER A 119 -6.95 6.94 6.82
N ILE A 120 -6.60 7.21 5.56
CA ILE A 120 -5.22 7.45 5.14
C ILE A 120 -4.79 8.89 5.45
N LEU A 121 -5.64 9.87 5.13
CA LEU A 121 -5.33 11.30 5.23
C LEU A 121 -5.31 11.81 6.67
N GLU A 122 -6.10 11.21 7.56
CA GLU A 122 -6.23 11.60 8.96
C GLU A 122 -5.35 10.77 9.90
N ASP A 123 -4.62 9.79 9.35
CA ASP A 123 -3.69 8.99 10.12
C ASP A 123 -2.50 9.83 10.57
N GLY A 124 -2.25 9.80 11.88
CA GLY A 124 -1.22 10.57 12.55
C GLY A 124 0.20 10.17 12.17
N ALA A 125 1.16 10.81 12.84
CA ALA A 125 2.53 10.35 12.82
C ALA A 125 2.61 8.97 13.49
N TYR A 126 3.39 8.07 12.90
CA TYR A 126 3.53 6.71 13.42
C TYR A 126 5.00 6.36 13.57
N LYS A 127 5.36 5.96 14.79
CA LYS A 127 6.71 5.55 15.17
C LYS A 127 6.77 4.02 15.22
N ARG A 128 7.78 3.44 14.59
CA ARG A 128 8.07 2.00 14.65
C ARG A 128 9.57 1.74 14.71
N ILE A 129 9.93 0.56 15.18
CA ILE A 129 11.31 0.05 15.13
C ILE A 129 11.40 -0.91 13.95
N LEU A 130 12.32 -0.65 13.04
CA LEU A 130 12.69 -1.56 11.95
C LEU A 130 14.02 -2.21 12.31
N ARG A 131 14.05 -3.54 12.31
CA ARG A 131 15.31 -4.29 12.47
C ARG A 131 15.97 -4.47 11.11
N GLU A 132 17.19 -3.98 10.98
CA GLU A 132 17.93 -3.94 9.71
C GLU A 132 19.31 -4.58 9.84
N TRP A 133 19.77 -5.20 8.76
CA TRP A 133 21.08 -5.84 8.68
C TRP A 133 22.14 -4.84 8.25
N ASP A 134 23.15 -4.64 9.09
CA ASP A 134 24.38 -3.92 8.74
C ASP A 134 25.37 -4.94 8.16
N ALA A 135 25.56 -4.89 6.83
CA ALA A 135 26.44 -5.83 6.13
C ALA A 135 27.92 -5.65 6.50
N ASP A 136 28.35 -4.42 6.78
CA ASP A 136 29.74 -4.11 7.13
C ASP A 136 30.07 -4.61 8.54
N LYS A 137 29.10 -4.54 9.46
CA LYS A 137 29.26 -4.99 10.85
C LYS A 137 28.79 -6.42 11.10
N GLY A 138 28.18 -7.07 10.10
CA GLY A 138 27.65 -8.43 10.20
C GLY A 138 26.63 -8.61 11.34
N LYS A 139 25.82 -7.59 11.62
CA LYS A 139 24.86 -7.63 12.73
C LYS A 139 23.57 -6.90 12.42
N TRP A 140 22.50 -7.34 13.07
CA TRP A 140 21.23 -6.62 13.08
C TRP A 140 21.32 -5.42 14.02
N PHE A 141 20.71 -4.31 13.63
CA PHE A 141 20.49 -3.15 14.47
C PHE A 141 19.05 -2.67 14.36
N ASP A 142 18.59 -1.97 15.38
CA ASP A 142 17.24 -1.44 15.45
C ASP A 142 17.27 0.04 15.02
N LEU A 143 16.46 0.36 14.00
CA LEU A 143 16.30 1.70 13.45
C LEU A 143 14.92 2.23 13.83
N GLU A 144 14.89 3.37 14.51
CA GLU A 144 13.65 4.06 14.78
C GLU A 144 13.19 4.87 13.56
N LEU A 145 11.98 4.61 13.10
CA LEU A 145 11.37 5.23 11.94
C LEU A 145 10.11 6.00 12.35
N VAL A 146 9.98 7.24 11.86
CA VAL A 146 8.80 8.07 12.07
C VAL A 146 8.19 8.43 10.71
N ASN A 147 7.01 7.89 10.45
CA ASN A 147 6.19 8.27 9.30
C ASN A 147 5.40 9.54 9.65
N GLN A 148 5.53 10.59 8.84
CA GLN A 148 4.84 11.87 9.02
C GLN A 148 3.47 11.87 8.34
N SER A 149 2.49 12.57 8.92
CA SER A 149 1.16 12.70 8.31
C SER A 149 1.22 13.47 6.99
N LEU A 150 0.28 13.15 6.08
CA LEU A 150 0.07 13.92 4.85
C LEU A 150 -0.49 15.30 5.21
N LYS A 151 0.00 16.33 4.51
CA LYS A 151 -0.41 17.72 4.74
C LYS A 151 -0.70 18.45 3.44
N LYS A 152 -1.50 19.52 3.53
CA LYS A 152 -1.79 20.42 2.41
C LYS A 152 -0.50 20.81 1.67
N GLY A 153 -0.53 20.70 0.35
CA GLY A 153 0.62 20.95 -0.53
C GLY A 153 1.46 19.71 -0.84
N ASP A 154 1.26 18.59 -0.15
CA ASP A 154 1.95 17.35 -0.49
C ASP A 154 1.52 16.84 -1.87
N ARG A 155 2.51 16.37 -2.63
CA ARG A 155 2.34 15.67 -3.91
C ARG A 155 2.32 14.18 -3.65
N VAL A 156 1.31 13.49 -4.17
CA VAL A 156 1.11 12.06 -3.93
C VAL A 156 0.89 11.29 -5.22
N LEU A 157 1.28 10.04 -5.18
CA LEU A 157 0.82 9.00 -6.09
C LEU A 157 -0.40 8.31 -5.47
N ALA A 158 -1.50 8.27 -6.21
CA ALA A 158 -2.71 7.57 -5.80
C ALA A 158 -2.80 6.21 -6.50
N PHE A 159 -2.74 5.14 -5.72
CA PHE A 159 -2.87 3.78 -6.21
C PHE A 159 -4.19 3.17 -5.71
N VAL A 160 -5.12 2.92 -6.63
CA VAL A 160 -6.39 2.24 -6.36
C VAL A 160 -6.29 0.81 -6.88
N ASN A 161 -6.25 -0.13 -5.94
CA ASN A 161 -5.99 -1.53 -6.21
C ASN A 161 -7.25 -2.38 -6.03
N GLY A 162 -7.56 -3.24 -7.00
CA GLY A 162 -8.57 -4.29 -6.84
C GLY A 162 -8.01 -5.51 -6.11
N MET A 163 -8.81 -6.12 -5.23
CA MET A 163 -8.42 -7.34 -4.50
C MET A 163 -8.57 -8.62 -5.34
N GLY A 164 -9.06 -8.52 -6.58
CA GLY A 164 -9.20 -9.65 -7.50
C GLY A 164 -10.55 -9.66 -8.18
N GLY A 165 -11.63 -9.76 -7.40
CA GLY A 165 -13.00 -9.90 -7.89
C GLY A 165 -13.73 -8.60 -8.22
N THR A 166 -13.09 -7.43 -8.06
CA THR A 166 -13.73 -6.12 -8.30
C THR A 166 -13.56 -5.66 -9.75
N PRO A 167 -14.66 -5.33 -10.47
CA PRO A 167 -14.60 -4.79 -11.82
C PRO A 167 -13.78 -3.49 -11.92
N ILE A 168 -13.03 -3.34 -13.02
CA ILE A 168 -12.19 -2.16 -13.26
C ILE A 168 -13.00 -0.85 -13.26
N SER A 169 -14.25 -0.88 -13.75
CA SER A 169 -15.16 0.26 -13.76
C SER A 169 -15.47 0.76 -12.34
N GLU A 170 -15.59 -0.15 -11.37
CA GLU A 170 -15.82 0.20 -9.97
C GLU A 170 -14.59 0.86 -9.34
N LEU A 171 -13.38 0.40 -9.69
CA LEU A 171 -12.14 1.03 -9.22
C LEU A 171 -12.04 2.49 -9.68
N TYR A 172 -12.52 2.83 -10.88
CA TYR A 172 -12.60 4.22 -11.33
C TYR A 172 -13.62 5.06 -10.55
N ILE A 173 -14.70 4.46 -10.03
CA ILE A 173 -15.63 5.16 -9.12
C ILE A 173 -14.92 5.51 -7.81
N ILE A 174 -14.14 4.56 -7.26
CA ILE A 174 -13.33 4.80 -6.06
C ILE A 174 -12.30 5.90 -6.31
N TYR A 175 -11.57 5.83 -7.43
CA TYR A 175 -10.58 6.85 -7.79
C TYR A 175 -11.18 8.25 -7.95
N ARG A 176 -12.34 8.36 -8.61
CA ARG A 176 -13.06 9.64 -8.79
C ARG A 176 -13.31 10.30 -7.44
N LYS A 177 -13.82 9.55 -6.45
CA LYS A 177 -14.11 10.11 -5.13
C LYS A 177 -12.84 10.41 -4.33
N LEU A 178 -11.81 9.57 -4.44
CA LEU A 178 -10.49 9.85 -3.86
C LEU A 178 -9.91 11.17 -4.38
N ALA A 179 -9.94 11.39 -5.69
CA ALA A 179 -9.43 12.60 -6.32
C ALA A 179 -10.15 13.87 -5.84
N GLU A 180 -11.48 13.82 -5.72
CA GLU A 180 -12.29 14.89 -5.15
C GLU A 180 -11.87 15.22 -3.71
N ILE A 181 -11.70 14.20 -2.86
CA ILE A 181 -11.30 14.38 -1.45
C ILE A 181 -9.88 14.95 -1.35
N CYS A 182 -8.93 14.42 -2.12
CA CYS A 182 -7.56 14.94 -2.15
C CYS A 182 -7.52 16.41 -2.56
N ALA A 183 -8.24 16.78 -3.62
CA ALA A 183 -8.34 18.17 -4.06
C ALA A 183 -8.89 19.09 -2.97
N ASN A 184 -9.99 18.69 -2.30
CA ASN A 184 -10.59 19.45 -1.21
C ASN A 184 -9.67 19.58 0.02
N ARG A 185 -8.80 18.58 0.26
CA ARG A 185 -7.78 18.62 1.33
C ARG A 185 -6.48 19.33 0.90
N GLY A 186 -6.40 19.80 -0.34
CA GLY A 186 -5.22 20.45 -0.90
C GLY A 186 -4.02 19.50 -1.07
N ILE A 187 -4.29 18.20 -1.26
CA ILE A 187 -3.31 17.17 -1.61
C ILE A 187 -3.31 17.01 -3.13
N GLN A 188 -2.13 17.09 -3.74
CA GLN A 188 -1.99 17.04 -5.19
C GLN A 188 -1.70 15.60 -5.65
N ILE A 189 -2.64 14.95 -6.33
CA ILE A 189 -2.38 13.68 -6.99
C ILE A 189 -1.59 13.97 -8.27
N VAL A 190 -0.29 13.67 -8.26
CA VAL A 190 0.60 13.92 -9.41
C VAL A 190 0.73 12.71 -10.33
N ARG A 191 0.53 11.50 -9.80
CA ARG A 191 0.53 10.24 -10.55
C ARG A 191 -0.56 9.33 -10.01
N ASN A 192 -1.03 8.38 -10.82
CA ASN A 192 -1.96 7.38 -10.36
C ASN A 192 -1.68 6.00 -10.99
N LEU A 193 -2.18 4.98 -10.33
CA LEU A 193 -2.23 3.60 -10.81
C LEU A 193 -3.59 3.03 -10.42
N ILE A 194 -4.32 2.42 -11.37
CA ILE A 194 -5.66 1.90 -11.13
C ILE A 194 -5.76 0.53 -11.78
N GLY A 195 -6.07 -0.50 -10.99
CA GLY A 195 -6.19 -1.88 -11.48
C GLY A 195 -5.92 -2.91 -10.41
N SER A 196 -5.73 -4.17 -10.81
CA SER A 196 -5.44 -5.28 -9.89
C SER A 196 -3.96 -5.64 -9.97
N TYR A 197 -3.15 -5.09 -9.06
CA TYR A 197 -1.71 -5.34 -9.01
C TYR A 197 -1.28 -6.15 -7.78
N ILE A 198 -2.03 -6.04 -6.67
CA ILE A 198 -1.84 -6.86 -5.46
C ILE A 198 -3.19 -7.46 -5.07
N THR A 199 -3.46 -8.67 -5.53
CA THR A 199 -4.74 -9.35 -5.33
C THR A 199 -4.73 -10.30 -4.13
N SER A 200 -5.91 -10.65 -3.66
CA SER A 200 -6.19 -11.77 -2.76
C SER A 200 -7.11 -12.75 -3.47
N LEU A 201 -6.55 -13.51 -4.42
CA LEU A 201 -7.29 -14.44 -5.28
C LEU A 201 -8.51 -13.76 -5.93
N GLU A 202 -9.72 -14.28 -5.70
CA GLU A 202 -11.00 -13.79 -6.21
C GLU A 202 -11.72 -12.80 -5.29
N MET A 203 -11.08 -12.36 -4.19
CA MET A 203 -11.68 -11.45 -3.21
C MET A 203 -12.27 -10.21 -3.89
N GLN A 204 -13.56 -9.96 -3.67
CA GLN A 204 -14.18 -8.70 -4.01
C GLN A 204 -13.79 -7.67 -2.97
N GLY A 205 -13.26 -6.53 -3.42
CA GLY A 205 -12.78 -5.47 -2.55
C GLY A 205 -11.74 -4.60 -3.24
N CYS A 206 -11.32 -3.55 -2.55
CA CYS A 206 -10.29 -2.66 -3.06
C CYS A 206 -9.42 -2.10 -1.94
N SER A 207 -8.28 -1.53 -2.31
CA SER A 207 -7.48 -0.69 -1.44
C SER A 207 -7.09 0.60 -2.10
N ILE A 208 -6.86 1.61 -1.26
CA ILE A 208 -6.24 2.88 -1.64
C ILE A 208 -4.88 2.92 -0.98
N THR A 209 -3.86 3.30 -1.75
CA THR A 209 -2.55 3.68 -1.27
C THR A 209 -2.25 5.11 -1.71
N LEU A 210 -1.84 5.95 -0.78
CA LEU A 210 -1.24 7.24 -1.08
C LEU A 210 0.24 7.19 -0.71
N LEU A 211 1.10 7.49 -1.68
CA LEU A 211 2.54 7.62 -1.50
C LEU A 211 2.93 9.08 -1.72
N LYS A 212 3.42 9.76 -0.69
CA LYS A 212 4.03 11.08 -0.87
C LYS A 212 5.32 10.96 -1.70
N LEU A 213 5.44 11.82 -2.71
CA LEU A 213 6.58 11.83 -3.63
C LEU A 213 7.39 13.13 -3.52
N ASP A 214 8.70 12.97 -3.59
CA ASP A 214 9.63 14.05 -3.95
C ASP A 214 9.94 14.01 -5.47
N ASP A 215 10.74 14.97 -5.96
CA ASP A 215 11.04 15.07 -7.40
C ASP A 215 11.81 13.86 -7.92
N GLU A 216 12.76 13.34 -7.14
CA GLU A 216 13.53 12.14 -7.50
C GLU A 216 12.60 10.92 -7.65
N MET A 217 11.66 10.72 -6.72
CA MET A 217 10.71 9.62 -6.83
C MET A 217 9.74 9.77 -8.01
N ILE A 218 9.35 11.00 -8.38
CA ILE A 218 8.53 11.23 -9.59
C ILE A 218 9.31 10.83 -10.83
N GLU A 219 10.58 11.25 -10.95
CA GLU A 219 11.41 10.87 -12.09
C GLU A 219 11.63 9.36 -12.19
N LEU A 220 11.85 8.69 -11.06
CA LEU A 220 12.04 7.23 -10.99
C LEU A 220 10.74 6.48 -11.27
N TRP A 221 9.61 7.03 -10.86
CA TRP A 221 8.31 6.54 -11.29
C TRP A 221 8.22 6.62 -12.81
N ASP A 222 8.38 7.79 -13.42
CA ASP A 222 8.21 7.99 -14.86
C ASP A 222 9.23 7.23 -15.74
N ALA A 223 10.34 6.75 -15.16
CA ALA A 223 11.31 5.93 -15.87
C ALA A 223 10.67 4.69 -16.54
N PRO A 224 11.13 4.27 -17.73
CA PRO A 224 10.58 3.13 -18.45
C PRO A 224 10.47 1.87 -17.61
N VAL A 225 9.45 1.04 -17.91
CA VAL A 225 9.26 -0.26 -17.29
C VAL A 225 8.73 -1.25 -18.33
N LYS A 226 9.26 -2.47 -18.33
CA LYS A 226 8.85 -3.54 -19.23
C LYS A 226 8.72 -4.87 -18.48
N THR A 227 7.66 -5.01 -17.71
CA THR A 227 7.32 -6.26 -17.01
C THR A 227 6.06 -6.89 -17.62
N PRO A 228 5.69 -8.13 -17.25
CA PRO A 228 4.46 -8.76 -17.74
C PRO A 228 3.20 -7.94 -17.42
N SER A 229 3.13 -7.39 -16.20
CA SER A 229 1.95 -6.68 -15.69
C SER A 229 2.05 -5.15 -15.77
N TRP A 230 3.17 -4.61 -16.25
CA TRP A 230 3.40 -3.16 -16.28
C TRP A 230 4.34 -2.73 -17.40
N ARG A 231 3.85 -1.89 -18.33
CA ARG A 231 4.63 -1.38 -19.46
C ARG A 231 4.33 0.10 -19.74
N TRP A 232 5.35 0.95 -19.75
CA TRP A 232 5.31 2.31 -20.30
C TRP A 232 6.71 2.80 -20.68
N GLY A 233 6.77 3.85 -21.51
CA GLY A 233 8.03 4.45 -21.96
C GLY A 233 8.88 3.51 -22.82
N VAL A 234 8.22 2.57 -23.49
CA VAL A 234 8.80 1.53 -24.37
C VAL A 234 8.36 1.70 -25.80
#